data_AF-A0A1V6J1G7-F1
#
_entry.id   AF-A0A1V6J1G7-F1
#
_cell.length_a   1.000
_cell.length_b   1.000
_cell.length_c   1.000
_cell.angle_alpha   90.00
_cell.angle_beta   90.00
_cell.angle_gamma   90.00
#
_symmetry.space_group_name_H-M   'P 1'
#
loop_
_entity.id
_entity.type
_entity.pdbx_description
1 polymer ?
#
loop_
_entity_poly.entity_id
_entity_poly.type
_entity_poly.pdbx_seq_one_letter_code
_entity_poly.pdbx_strand_id
1 'polypeptide(L)' 'MAEKTIEELRTELKETCEKYDTRFSGIEYLVNYYINSLKWTEKEALEYALKLFHNGTITQIKLIGKDGKEL' A
#
# COMPACT_ATOMS: atom_id res chain seq x y z
N MET A 1 -19.85 -1.97 -12.80
CA MET A 1 -18.49 -2.30 -12.33
C MET A 1 -18.51 -2.02 -10.85
N ALA A 2 -18.44 -3.04 -9.99
CA ALA A 2 -18.58 -2.84 -8.54
C ALA A 2 -17.37 -2.03 -8.05
N GLU A 3 -17.63 -0.81 -7.60
CA GLU A 3 -16.61 0.00 -6.94
C GLU A 3 -16.30 -0.65 -5.60
N LYS A 4 -15.11 -1.22 -5.45
CA LYS A 4 -14.65 -1.73 -4.15
C LYS A 4 -14.69 -0.61 -3.13
N THR A 5 -15.28 -0.88 -1.98
CA THR A 5 -15.29 0.04 -0.84
C THR A 5 -13.91 0.10 -0.17
N ILE A 6 -13.63 1.17 0.56
CA ILE A 6 -12.36 1.34 1.30
C ILE A 6 -12.14 0.17 2.26
N GLU A 7 -13.20 -0.36 2.86
CA GLU A 7 -13.15 -1.50 3.78
C GLU A 7 -12.73 -2.80 3.07
N GLU A 8 -13.23 -3.04 1.85
CA GLU A 8 -12.81 -4.16 1.03
C GLU A 8 -11.35 -4.04 0.62
N LEU A 9 -10.92 -2.84 0.22
CA LEU A 9 -9.52 -2.58 -0.15
C LEU A 9 -8.57 -2.79 1.04
N ARG A 10 -8.95 -2.35 2.24
CA ARG A 10 -8.17 -2.60 3.46
C ARG A 10 -8.08 -4.08 3.79
N THR A 11 -9.17 -4.82 3.63
CA THR A 11 -9.21 -6.27 3.87
C THR A 11 -8.29 -7.00 2.89
N GLU A 12 -8.42 -6.71 1.60
CA GLU A 12 -7.59 -7.31 0.54
C GLU A 12 -6.11 -6.97 0.72
N LEU A 13 -5.81 -5.75 1.18
CA LEU A 13 -4.46 -5.28 1.43
C LEU A 13 -3.85 -5.93 2.67
N LYS A 14 -4.66 -6.25 3.69
CA LYS A 14 -4.24 -7.04 4.85
C LYS A 14 -3.92 -8.48 4.45
N GLU A 15 -4.79 -9.14 3.69
CA GLU A 15 -4.55 -10.49 3.17
C GLU A 15 -3.30 -10.54 2.29
N THR A 16 -3.11 -9.52 1.46
CA THR A 16 -1.91 -9.37 0.64
C THR A 16 -0.66 -9.18 1.51
N CYS A 17 -0.73 -8.36 2.56
CA CYS A 17 0.38 -8.22 3.52
C CYS A 17 0.76 -9.54 4.17
N GLU A 18 -0.21 -10.36 4.59
CA GLU A 18 0.04 -11.69 5.16
C GLU A 18 0.68 -12.64 4.13
N LYS A 19 0.26 -12.56 2.87
CA LYS A 19 0.80 -13.39 1.78
C LYS A 19 2.24 -13.02 1.39
N TYR A 20 2.60 -11.74 1.48
CA TYR A 20 3.91 -11.20 1.09
C TYR A 20 4.84 -10.98 2.30
N ASP A 21 4.54 -11.57 3.46
CA ASP A 21 5.29 -11.40 4.72
C ASP A 21 5.61 -9.92 5.02
N THR A 22 4.66 -9.04 4.69
CA THR A 22 4.84 -7.61 4.75
C THR A 22 4.04 -7.04 5.91
N ARG A 23 4.65 -6.12 6.67
CA ARG A 23 3.97 -5.46 7.80
C ARG A 23 2.88 -4.53 7.28
N PHE A 24 1.64 -4.81 7.66
CA PHE A 24 0.48 -3.94 7.40
C PHE A 24 0.73 -2.48 7.83
N SER A 25 1.39 -2.28 8.98
CA SER A 25 1.77 -0.94 9.47
C SER A 25 2.69 -0.17 8.50
N GLY A 26 3.54 -0.86 7.73
CA GLY A 26 4.38 -0.24 6.70
C GLY A 26 3.58 0.22 5.48
N ILE A 27 2.56 -0.54 5.08
CA ILE A 27 1.63 -0.09 4.03
C ILE A 27 0.74 1.03 4.52
N GLU A 28 0.25 0.97 5.76
CA GLU A 28 -0.57 2.04 6.30
C GLU A 28 0.20 3.37 6.27
N TYR A 29 1.50 3.33 6.57
CA TYR A 29 2.40 4.47 6.41
C TYR A 29 2.53 4.92 4.94
N LEU A 30 2.67 3.98 4.01
CA LEU A 30 2.74 4.25 2.56
C LEU A 30 1.46 4.93 2.03
N VAL A 31 0.30 4.40 2.41
CA VAL A 31 -1.02 4.94 2.09
C VAL A 31 -1.16 6.34 2.66
N ASN A 32 -0.77 6.53 3.93
CA ASN A 32 -0.78 7.84 4.57
C ASN A 32 0.16 8.83 3.86
N TYR A 33 1.35 8.38 3.42
CA TYR A 33 2.25 9.18 2.60
C TYR A 33 1.63 9.57 1.26
N TYR A 34 0.90 8.67 0.58
CA TYR A 34 0.18 8.99 -0.66
C TYR A 34 -0.93 10.03 -0.42
N ILE A 35 -1.67 9.91 0.67
CA ILE A 35 -2.72 10.87 1.02
C ILE A 35 -2.12 12.24 1.37
N ASN A 36 -1.09 12.28 2.22
CA ASN A 36 -0.53 13.55 2.70
C ASN A 36 0.43 14.21 1.71
N SER A 37 1.33 13.43 1.11
CA SER A 37 2.38 13.93 0.23
C SER A 37 1.92 14.06 -1.23
N LEU A 38 1.09 13.14 -1.73
CA LEU A 38 0.57 13.19 -3.10
C LEU A 38 -0.87 13.71 -3.19
N LYS A 39 -1.51 14.03 -2.06
CA LYS A 39 -2.91 14.54 -2.00
C LYS A 39 -3.91 13.56 -2.60
N TRP A 40 -3.63 12.27 -2.57
CA TRP A 40 -4.52 11.23 -3.09
C TRP A 40 -5.67 10.96 -2.12
N THR A 41 -6.78 10.45 -2.65
CA THR A 41 -7.85 9.93 -1.81
C THR A 41 -7.45 8.59 -1.19
N GLU A 42 -8.01 8.26 -0.03
CA GLU A 42 -7.70 7.01 0.67
C GLU A 42 -7.96 5.78 -0.22
N LYS A 43 -9.03 5.82 -1.03
CA LYS A 43 -9.36 4.77 -2.01
C LYS A 43 -8.26 4.62 -3.06
N GLU A 44 -7.84 5.71 -3.70
CA GLU A 44 -6.78 5.68 -4.72
C GLU A 44 -5.44 5.21 -4.14
N ALA A 45 -5.10 5.66 -2.93
CA ALA A 45 -3.88 5.25 -2.25
C ALA A 45 -3.87 3.75 -1.93
N LEU A 46 -5.00 3.19 -1.46
CA LEU A 46 -5.14 1.76 -1.20
C LEU A 46 -5.10 0.93 -2.47
N GLU A 47 -5.81 1.33 -3.53
CA GLU A 47 -5.79 0.65 -4.84
C GLU A 47 -4.37 0.65 -5.44
N TYR A 48 -3.66 1.76 -5.30
CA TYR A 48 -2.28 1.87 -5.78
C TYR A 48 -1.33 1.00 -4.97
N ALA A 49 -1.45 0.99 -3.64
CA ALA A 49 -0.68 0.12 -2.76
C ALA A 49 -0.87 -1.36 -3.12
N LEU A 50 -2.12 -1.80 -3.33
CA LEU A 50 -2.46 -3.15 -3.81
C LEU A 50 -1.81 -3.46 -5.16
N LYS A 51 -1.86 -2.53 -6.12
CA LYS A 51 -1.19 -2.69 -7.42
C LYS A 51 0.32 -2.87 -7.28
N LEU A 52 0.97 -2.20 -6.34
CA LEU A 52 2.42 -2.35 -6.12
C LEU A 52 2.78 -3.75 -5.64
N PHE A 53 1.93 -4.40 -4.85
CA PHE A 53 2.09 -5.81 -4.48
C PHE A 53 1.88 -6.75 -5.67
N HIS A 54 0.77 -6.56 -6.40
CA HIS A 54 0.44 -7.38 -7.58
C HIS A 54 1.51 -7.29 -8.67
N ASN A 55 2.11 -6.11 -8.85
CA ASN A 55 3.18 -5.89 -9.81
C ASN A 55 4.54 -6.42 -9.34
N GLY A 56 4.63 -6.96 -8.11
CA GLY A 56 5.86 -7.48 -7.51
C GLY A 56 6.86 -6.40 -7.08
N THR A 57 6.51 -5.12 -7.27
CA THR A 57 7.31 -3.96 -6.85
C THR A 57 7.52 -3.94 -5.34
N ILE A 58 6.50 -4.37 -4.59
CA ILE A 58 6.57 -4.63 -3.16
C ILE A 58 6.54 -6.14 -2.95
N THR A 59 7.70 -6.77 -3.01
CA THR A 59 7.90 -8.17 -2.59
C THR A 59 8.38 -8.26 -1.14
N GLN A 60 9.00 -7.18 -0.65
CA GLN A 60 9.23 -6.86 0.75
C GLN A 60 9.14 -5.33 0.83
N ILE A 61 8.33 -4.77 1.72
CA ILE A 61 8.50 -3.35 2.08
C ILE A 61 9.82 -3.24 2.84
N LYS A 62 10.90 -3.07 2.08
CA LYS A 62 11.98 -2.20 2.49
C LYS A 62 11.54 -0.82 2.05
N LEU A 63 11.12 0.01 3.00
CA LEU A 63 10.86 1.43 2.75
C LEU A 63 12.17 2.04 2.24
N ILE A 64 12.34 2.07 0.92
CA ILE A 64 13.41 2.82 0.29
C ILE A 64 12.88 4.24 0.22
N GLY A 65 13.39 5.10 1.10
CA GLY A 65 13.10 6.52 1.04
C GLY A 65 13.50 7.09 -0.32
N LYS A 66 12.96 8.26 -0.69
CA LYS A 66 13.26 8.97 -1.95
C LYS A 66 14.78 9.17 -2.22
N ASP A 67 15.60 8.96 -1.21
CA ASP A 67 17.07 9.00 -1.20
C ASP A 67 17.77 7.64 -1.47
N GLY A 68 17.04 6.55 -1.71
CA GLY A 68 17.65 5.23 -1.86
C GLY A 68 18.12 4.59 -0.55
N LYS A 69 17.87 5.23 0.60
CA LYS A 69 18.20 4.70 1.93
C LYS A 69 17.04 3.93 2.53
N GLU A 70 17.35 2.75 3.04
CA GLU A 70 16.47 1.94 3.88
C GLU A 70 16.12 2.76 5.14
N LEU A 71 14.82 2.88 5.43
CA LEU A 71 14.26 3.53 6.63
C LEU A 71 14.14 2.52 7.78
#